data_AF-H0QQ67-F1
#
_entry.id   AF-H0QQ67-F1
#
_cell.length_a   1.000
_cell.length_b   1.000
_cell.length_c   1.000
_cell.angle_alpha   90.00
_cell.angle_beta   90.00
_cell.angle_gamma   90.00
#
_symmetry.space_group_name_H-M   'P 1'
#
loop_
_entity.id
_entity.type
_entity.pdbx_description
1 polymer ?
#
loop_
_entity_poly.entity_id
_entity_poly.type
_entity_poly.pdbx_seq_one_letter_code
_entity_poly.pdbx_strand_id
1 'polypeptide(L)' 'MTHEQHPTAFEAADQAAQKSLRQGGIPIGAALARDGVVIASGHNERVQNGDPIAHGEL' A
#
# COMPACT_ATOMS: atom_id res chain seq x y z
N MET A 1 15.61 19.19 -16.38
CA MET A 1 15.35 17.79 -15.99
C MET A 1 14.56 17.85 -14.72
N THR A 2 13.27 17.51 -14.77
CA THR A 2 12.43 17.43 -13.57
C THR A 2 12.92 16.23 -12.75
N HIS A 3 13.37 16.46 -11.53
CA HIS A 3 13.57 15.36 -10.59
C HIS A 3 12.18 14.83 -10.24
N GLU A 4 11.81 13.70 -10.83
CA GLU A 4 10.63 12.95 -10.40
C GLU A 4 10.92 12.46 -8.97
N GLN A 5 10.26 13.08 -7.99
CA GLN A 5 10.29 12.61 -6.63
C GLN A 5 9.42 11.35 -6.55
N HIS A 6 10.06 10.19 -6.49
CA HIS A 6 9.36 8.94 -6.21
C HIS A 6 8.96 8.92 -4.73
N PRO A 7 7.73 8.45 -4.40
CA PRO A 7 7.34 8.29 -3.02
C PRO A 7 8.29 7.32 -2.32
N THR A 8 8.63 7.63 -1.08
CA THR A 8 9.31 6.68 -0.20
C THR A 8 8.43 5.45 0.01
N ALA A 9 9.04 4.33 0.39
CA ALA A 9 8.28 3.12 0.75
C ALA A 9 7.26 3.38 1.86
N PHE A 10 7.59 4.25 2.83
CA PHE A 10 6.67 4.64 3.88
C PHE A 10 5.47 5.42 3.34
N GLU A 11 5.69 6.43 2.49
CA GLU A 11 4.59 7.19 1.88
C GLU A 11 3.68 6.32 1.02
N ALA A 12 4.25 5.37 0.26
CA ALA A 12 3.47 4.42 -0.52
C ALA A 12 2.61 3.50 0.36
N ALA A 13 3.16 2.99 1.47
CA ALA A 13 2.42 2.17 2.43
C ALA A 13 1.31 2.98 3.14
N ASP A 14 1.58 4.23 3.52
CA ASP A 14 0.58 5.12 4.13
C ASP A 14 -0.58 5.41 3.16
N GLN A 15 -0.27 5.74 1.91
CA GLN A 15 -1.30 5.96 0.88
C GLN A 15 -2.19 4.72 0.68
N ALA A 16 -1.60 3.52 0.71
CA ALA A 16 -2.33 2.27 0.62
C ALA A 16 -3.22 2.04 1.87
N ALA A 17 -2.70 2.28 3.07
CA ALA A 17 -3.47 2.20 4.32
C ALA A 17 -4.67 3.15 4.31
N GLN A 18 -4.48 4.40 3.86
CA GLN A 18 -5.55 5.37 3.68
C GLN A 18 -6.58 4.92 2.64
N LYS A 19 -6.15 4.23 1.57
CA LYS A 19 -7.08 3.67 0.58
C LYS A 19 -7.96 2.59 1.23
N SER A 20 -7.39 1.67 2.00
CA SER A 20 -8.17 0.68 2.74
C SER A 20 -9.20 1.34 3.66
N LEU A 21 -8.79 2.37 4.41
CA LEU A 21 -9.70 3.13 5.26
C LEU A 21 -10.88 3.72 4.48
N ARG A 22 -10.61 4.37 3.34
CA ARG A 22 -11.64 4.98 2.47
C ARG A 22 -12.61 3.94 1.90
N GLN A 23 -12.17 2.69 1.75
CA GLN A 23 -13.00 1.58 1.28
C GLN A 23 -13.72 0.85 2.42
N GLY A 24 -13.59 1.30 3.67
CA GLY A 24 -14.19 0.65 4.83
C GLY A 24 -13.44 -0.59 5.34
N GLY A 25 -12.22 -0.81 4.88
CA GLY A 25 -11.35 -1.90 5.32
C GLY A 25 -10.49 -1.55 6.54
N ILE A 26 -9.56 -2.44 6.87
CA ILE A 26 -8.60 -2.22 7.96
C ILE A 26 -7.44 -1.37 7.43
N PRO A 27 -7.10 -0.23 8.06
CA PRO A 27 -6.08 0.71 7.57
C PRO A 27 -4.66 0.19 7.78
N ILE A 28 -4.30 -0.84 7.03
CA ILE A 28 -2.96 -1.45 6.98
C ILE A 28 -2.52 -1.41 5.53
N GLY A 29 -1.35 -0.84 5.29
CA GLY A 29 -0.71 -0.77 3.99
C GLY A 29 0.72 -1.33 4.04
N ALA A 30 1.18 -1.80 2.90
CA ALA A 30 2.53 -2.32 2.70
C ALA A 30 3.11 -1.75 1.41
N ALA A 31 4.43 -1.66 1.36
CA ALA A 31 5.17 -1.31 0.15
C ALA A 31 6.43 -2.16 0.05
N LEU A 32 6.75 -2.59 -1.16
CA LEU A 32 7.98 -3.28 -1.51
C LEU A 32 8.85 -2.30 -2.29
N ALA A 33 10.06 -2.08 -1.80
CA ALA A 33 11.06 -1.26 -2.47
C ALA A 33 12.34 -2.06 -2.71
N ARG A 34 13.03 -1.73 -3.80
CA ARG A 34 14.36 -2.23 -4.13
C ARG A 34 15.22 -1.04 -4.55
N ASP A 35 16.40 -0.92 -3.96
CA ASP A 35 17.36 0.16 -4.25
C ASP A 35 16.74 1.57 -4.14
N GLY A 36 15.87 1.76 -3.14
CA GLY A 36 15.18 3.03 -2.90
C GLY A 36 13.99 3.32 -3.82
N VAL A 37 13.68 2.42 -4.77
CA VAL A 37 12.56 2.55 -5.70
C VAL A 37 11.41 1.64 -5.25
N VAL A 38 10.21 2.20 -5.12
CA VAL A 38 8.99 1.42 -4.83
C VAL A 38 8.59 0.63 -6.08
N ILE A 39 8.50 -0.69 -5.94
CA ILE A 39 8.12 -1.61 -7.03
C ILE A 39 6.72 -2.22 -6.84
N ALA A 40 6.19 -2.20 -5.62
CA ALA A 40 4.80 -2.57 -5.33
C ALA A 40 4.30 -1.88 -4.06
N SER A 41 2.98 -1.72 -3.96
CA SER A 41 2.29 -1.31 -2.73
C SER A 41 0.89 -1.93 -2.70
N GLY A 42 0.45 -2.32 -1.51
CA GLY A 42 -0.84 -2.98 -1.29
C GLY A 42 -1.44 -2.58 0.05
N HIS A 43 -2.72 -2.89 0.25
CA HIS A 43 -3.39 -2.70 1.53
C HIS A 43 -4.24 -3.90 1.88
N ASN A 44 -4.63 -4.01 3.14
CA ASN A 44 -5.55 -5.06 3.56
C ASN A 44 -6.88 -4.94 2.79
N GLU A 45 -7.31 -6.04 2.19
CA GLU A 45 -8.55 -6.16 1.42
C GLU A 45 -9.50 -7.21 2.00
N ARG A 46 -9.26 -7.66 3.24
CA ARG A 46 -10.04 -8.77 3.83
C ARG A 46 -11.53 -8.46 3.92
N VAL A 47 -11.88 -7.19 4.12
CA VAL A 47 -13.27 -6.74 4.29
C VAL A 47 -13.92 -6.55 2.91
N GLN A 48 -13.18 -5.98 1.97
CA GLN A 48 -13.62 -5.66 0.62
C GLN A 48 -13.90 -6.92 -0.19
N ASN A 49 -13.03 -7.93 -0.03
CA ASN A 49 -13.10 -9.17 -0.79
C ASN A 49 -13.76 -10.31 0.01
N GLY A 50 -14.04 -10.11 1.31
CA GLY A 50 -14.51 -11.18 2.20
C GLY A 50 -13.49 -12.32 2.34
N ASP A 51 -12.21 -12.05 2.10
CA ASP A 51 -11.13 -13.03 2.03
C ASP A 51 -10.19 -12.88 3.25
N PRO A 52 -10.11 -13.88 4.14
CA PRO A 52 -9.29 -13.78 5.34
C PRO A 52 -7.78 -13.66 5.07
N ILE A 53 -7.31 -14.01 3.86
CA ILE A 53 -5.89 -13.92 3.53
C ILE A 53 -5.53 -12.67 2.74
N ALA A 54 -6.49 -11.91 2.20
CA ALA A 54 -6.22 -10.73 1.36
C ALA A 54 -5.60 -9.56 2.16
N HIS A 55 -4.33 -9.70 2.48
CA HIS A 55 -3.51 -8.74 3.20
C HIS A 55 -2.74 -7.83 2.23
N GLY A 56 -2.20 -6.73 2.73
CA GLY A 56 -1.46 -5.77 1.89
C GLY A 56 -0.11 -6.30 1.40
N GLU A 57 0.45 -7.33 2.06
CA GLU A 57 1.71 -7.98 1.68
C GLU A 57 1.58 -9.06 0.59
N LEU A 58 0.36 -9.49 0.22
CA LEU A 58 0.11 -10.50 -0.81
C LEU A 58 -0.03 -9.89 -2.20
#